data_AF-A0A351TAT9-F1
#
_entry.id   AF-A0A351TAT9-F1
#
_cell.length_a   1.000
_cell.length_b   1.000
_cell.length_c   1.000
_cell.angle_alpha   90.00
_cell.angle_beta   90.00
_cell.angle_gamma   90.00
#
_symmetry.space_group_name_H-M   'P 1'
#
loop_
_entity.id
_entity.type
_entity.pdbx_description
1 polymer ?
#
loop_
_entity_poly.entity_id
_entity_poly.type
_entity_poly.pdbx_seq_one_letter_code
_entity_poly.pdbx_strand_id
1 'polypeptide(L)'
;MYLESACFDPVSVRLTSQRLGLRSDSSTRYEKSFDPLMSEIALSRAVDFLDYLGKDYCIIDYSSYLDENKIKDINVSIEESFVENKL
;
A
#
# COMPACT_ATOMS: atom_id res chain seq x y z
N MET A 1 16.49 8.53 11.00
CA MET A 1 15.04 8.33 10.80
C MET A 1 14.87 7.11 9.92
N TYR A 2 13.92 6.24 10.21
CA TYR A 2 13.53 5.15 9.32
C TYR A 2 12.15 5.45 8.78
N LEU A 3 11.95 5.25 7.48
CA LEU A 3 10.65 5.35 6.83
C LEU A 3 10.19 3.94 6.48
N GLU A 4 9.04 3.54 7.02
CA GLU A 4 8.44 2.23 6.75
C GLU A 4 7.26 2.41 5.80
N SER A 5 7.25 1.61 4.74
CA SER A 5 6.12 1.47 3.83
C SER A 5 5.93 -0.02 3.57
N ALA A 6 4.81 -0.57 4.05
CA ALA A 6 4.55 -2.00 4.03
C ALA A 6 3.07 -2.29 3.81
N CYS A 7 2.78 -3.48 3.27
CA CYS A 7 1.44 -4.02 3.14
C CYS A 7 1.23 -5.16 4.15
N PHE A 8 0.51 -4.88 5.23
CA PHE A 8 0.23 -5.86 6.30
C PHE A 8 -0.95 -6.77 5.99
N ASP A 9 -1.03 -7.88 6.72
CA ASP A 9 -2.24 -8.71 6.73
C ASP A 9 -3.43 -7.94 7.36
N PRO A 10 -4.52 -7.70 6.61
CA PRO A 10 -5.63 -6.85 7.06
C PRO A 10 -6.34 -7.42 8.30
N VAL A 11 -6.42 -8.75 8.41
CA VAL A 11 -7.07 -9.43 9.53
C VAL A 11 -6.26 -9.23 10.81
N SER A 12 -4.94 -9.38 10.72
CA SER A 12 -4.01 -9.20 11.84
C SER A 12 -4.04 -7.76 12.35
N VAL A 13 -4.04 -6.77 11.46
CA VAL A 13 -4.15 -5.36 11.84
C VAL A 13 -5.49 -5.07 12.52
N ARG A 14 -6.61 -5.54 11.94
CA ARG A 14 -7.94 -5.37 12.52
C ARG A 14 -8.04 -5.92 13.94
N LEU A 15 -7.63 -7.18 14.13
CA LEU A 15 -7.71 -7.87 15.42
C LEU A 15 -6.82 -7.19 16.47
N THR A 16 -5.62 -6.78 16.07
CA THR A 16 -4.68 -6.11 16.99
C THR A 16 -5.16 -4.71 17.38
N SER A 17 -5.63 -3.91 16.41
CA SER A 17 -6.20 -2.57 16.66
C SER A 17 -7.40 -2.64 17.60
N GLN A 18 -8.33 -3.58 17.37
CA GLN A 18 -9.50 -3.76 18.25
C GLN A 18 -9.09 -4.23 19.65
N ARG A 19 -8.19 -5.21 19.77
CA ARG A 19 -7.71 -5.72 21.06
C ARG A 19 -7.05 -4.65 21.91
N LEU A 20 -6.30 -3.75 21.28
CA LEU A 20 -5.58 -2.67 21.98
C LEU A 20 -6.41 -1.38 22.13
N GLY A 21 -7.57 -1.29 21.48
CA GLY A 21 -8.36 -0.05 21.42
C GLY A 21 -7.68 1.08 20.65
N LEU A 22 -6.70 0.76 19.78
CA LEU A 22 -5.89 1.72 19.04
C LEU A 22 -6.36 1.82 17.59
N ARG A 23 -7.43 2.58 17.36
CA ARG A 23 -7.93 2.83 16.00
C ARG A 23 -7.39 4.14 15.45
N SER A 24 -6.70 4.08 14.32
CA SER A 24 -6.12 5.24 13.63
C SER A 24 -6.49 5.26 12.15
N ASP A 25 -6.22 6.38 11.48
CA ASP A 25 -6.37 6.46 10.02
C ASP A 25 -5.50 5.39 9.33
N SER A 26 -4.28 5.17 9.82
CA SER A 26 -3.41 4.10 9.32
C SER A 26 -3.99 2.70 9.54
N SER A 27 -4.48 2.38 10.75
CA SER A 27 -5.02 1.04 11.03
C SER A 27 -6.24 0.75 10.16
N THR A 28 -7.13 1.73 10.00
CA THR A 28 -8.34 1.59 9.18
C THR A 28 -8.05 1.46 7.69
N ARG A 29 -6.95 2.07 7.19
CA ARG A 29 -6.46 1.84 5.83
C ARG A 29 -5.94 0.42 5.66
N TYR A 30 -5.08 -0.04 6.55
CA TYR A 30 -4.53 -1.40 6.49
C TYR A 30 -5.60 -2.50 6.65
N GLU A 31 -6.68 -2.25 7.40
CA GLU A 31 -7.84 -3.16 7.49
C GLU A 31 -8.51 -3.44 6.13
N LYS A 32 -8.39 -2.52 5.16
CA LYS A 32 -9.05 -2.62 3.83
C LYS A 32 -8.19 -3.32 2.77
N SER A 33 -6.99 -3.77 3.13
CA SER A 33 -5.96 -4.27 2.19
C SER A 33 -5.48 -3.21 1.20
N PHE A 34 -4.25 -3.38 0.74
CA PHE A 34 -3.66 -2.58 -0.33
C PHE A 34 -3.02 -3.51 -1.36
N ASP A 35 -2.78 -2.99 -2.55
CA ASP A 35 -1.93 -3.65 -3.54
C ASP A 35 -0.50 -3.76 -2.98
N PRO A 36 0.07 -4.98 -2.88
CA PRO A 36 1.44 -5.18 -2.39
C PRO A 36 2.49 -4.34 -3.14
N LEU A 37 2.28 -4.07 -4.43
CA LEU A 37 3.20 -3.31 -5.27
C LEU A 37 3.21 -1.81 -4.95
N MET A 38 2.21 -1.29 -4.23
CA MET A 38 2.14 0.14 -3.92
C MET A 38 3.13 0.58 -2.84
N SER A 39 3.64 -0.34 -2.02
CA SER A 39 4.49 0.01 -0.87
C SER A 39 5.79 0.70 -1.31
N GLU A 40 6.46 0.17 -2.33
CA GLU A 40 7.71 0.73 -2.87
C GLU A 40 7.49 2.07 -3.58
N ILE A 41 6.38 2.17 -4.33
CA ILE A 41 5.99 3.40 -5.02
C ILE A 41 5.69 4.52 -3.99
N ALA A 42 4.95 4.20 -2.93
CA ALA A 42 4.62 5.16 -1.89
C ALA A 42 5.87 5.66 -1.14
N LEU A 43 6.84 4.78 -0.87
CA LEU A 43 8.09 5.15 -0.22
C LEU A 43 8.92 6.10 -1.10
N SER A 44 9.04 5.79 -2.40
CA SER A 44 9.70 6.66 -3.37
C SER A 44 9.06 8.05 -3.40
N ARG A 45 7.72 8.11 -3.36
CA ARG A 45 6.98 9.38 -3.31
C ARG A 45 7.21 10.18 -2.03
N ALA A 46 7.44 9.51 -0.90
CA ALA A 46 7.80 10.20 0.34
C ALA A 46 9.18 10.86 0.22
N VAL A 47 10.13 10.22 -0.45
CA VAL A 47 11.46 10.78 -0.75
C VAL A 47 11.35 11.97 -1.70
N ASP A 48 10.59 11.84 -2.79
CA ASP A 48 10.31 12.96 -3.72
C ASP A 48 9.71 14.17 -2.98
N PHE A 49 8.87 13.92 -1.98
CA PHE A 49 8.26 14.98 -1.18
C PHE A 49 9.27 15.67 -0.26
N LEU A 50 10.27 14.96 0.26
CA LEU A 50 11.37 15.57 1.00
C LEU A 50 12.21 16.50 0.12
N ASP A 51 12.47 16.10 -1.13
CA ASP A 51 13.15 16.94 -2.13
C ASP A 51 12.33 18.20 -2.44
N TYR A 52 11.03 18.03 -2.67
CA TYR A 52 10.12 19.15 -2.91
C TYR A 52 10.12 20.17 -1.76
N LEU A 53 10.24 19.70 -0.52
CA LEU A 53 10.33 20.55 0.67
C LEU A 53 11.73 21.15 0.91
N GLY A 54 12.71 20.86 0.03
CA GLY A 54 14.09 21.34 0.15
C GLY A 54 14.78 20.83 1.41
N LYS A 55 14.48 19.59 1.83
CA LYS A 55 15.12 18.98 3.01
C LYS A 55 16.45 18.37 2.61
N ASP A 56 17.49 18.68 3.37
CA ASP A 56 18.75 17.95 3.28
C ASP A 56 18.61 16.60 3.96
N TYR A 57 18.75 15.52 3.19
CA TYR A 57 18.81 14.16 3.71
C TYR A 57 19.82 13.33 2.91
N CYS A 58 20.23 12.21 3.50
CA CYS A 58 21.06 11.22 2.86
C CYS A 58 20.47 9.85 3.16
N ILE A 59 20.30 9.02 2.14
CA ILE A 59 19.85 7.64 2.29
C ILE A 59 21.08 6.81 2.62
N ILE A 60 21.12 6.27 3.84
CA ILE A 60 22.24 5.47 4.35
C ILE A 60 22.07 3.99 3.96
N ASP A 61 20.82 3.50 4.02
CA ASP A 61 20.50 2.09 3.79
C ASP A 61 19.07 1.94 3.25
N TYR A 62 18.80 0.82 2.60
CA TYR A 62 17.51 0.45 2.03
C TYR A 62 17.34 -1.06 2.01
N SER A 63 16.19 -1.53 2.49
CA SER A 63 15.79 -2.94 2.40
C SER A 63 14.38 -3.05 1.87
N SER A 64 14.16 -3.95 0.91
CA SER A 64 12.84 -4.30 0.40
C SER A 64 12.62 -5.81 0.41
N TYR A 65 11.34 -6.18 0.52
CA TYR A 65 10.88 -7.55 0.42
C TYR A 65 9.49 -7.57 -0.23
N LEU A 66 9.29 -8.46 -1.20
CA LEU A 66 8.03 -8.66 -1.89
C LEU A 66 7.73 -10.15 -1.98
N ASP A 67 6.56 -10.55 -1.48
CA ASP A 67 6.04 -11.90 -1.68
C ASP A 67 5.27 -11.96 -2.99
N GLU A 68 5.91 -12.51 -4.03
CA GLU A 68 5.31 -12.62 -5.38
C GLU A 68 4.01 -13.42 -5.38
N ASN A 69 3.82 -14.36 -4.44
CA ASN A 69 2.59 -15.16 -4.36
C ASN A 69 1.35 -14.34 -3.96
N LYS A 70 1.56 -13.14 -3.41
CA LYS A 70 0.48 -12.23 -3.02
C LYS A 70 0.03 -11.34 -4.19
N ILE A 71 0.83 -11.25 -5.25
CA ILE A 71 0.51 -10.48 -6.45
C ILE A 71 -0.51 -11.28 -7.26
N LYS A 72 -1.62 -10.64 -7.62
CA LYS A 72 -2.71 -11.26 -8.37
C LYS A 72 -3.11 -10.38 -9.52
N ASP A 73 -2.65 -10.75 -10.71
CA ASP A 73 -3.11 -10.12 -11.94
C ASP A 73 -4.52 -10.64 -12.28
N ILE A 74 -5.47 -9.71 -12.34
CA ILE A 74 -6.85 -10.02 -12.70
C ILE A 74 -7.07 -9.56 -14.14
N ASN A 75 -7.08 -10.51 -15.06
CA ASN A 75 -7.45 -10.25 -16.44
C ASN A 75 -8.98 -10.34 -16.57
N VAL A 76 -9.61 -9.22 -16.92
CA VAL A 76 -11.06 -9.16 -17.14
C VAL A 76 -11.32 -8.93 -18.63
N SER A 77 -11.93 -9.91 -19.30
CA SER A 77 -12.41 -9.79 -20.68
C SER A 77 -13.92 -9.55 -20.68
N ILE A 78 -14.38 -8.57 -21.44
CA ILE A 78 -15.80 -8.21 -21.55
C ILE A 78 -16.13 -8.04 -23.03
N GLU A 79 -17.29 -8.54 -23.45
CA GLU A 79 -17.79 -8.27 -24.81
C GLU A 79 -18.36 -6.86 -24.92
N GLU A 80 -18.11 -6.20 -26.04
CA GLU A 80 -18.60 -4.84 -26.32
C GLU A 80 -20.13 -4.76 -26.27
N SER A 81 -20.80 -5.80 -26.75
CA SER A 81 -22.27 -5.98 -26.69
C SER A 81 -22.84 -5.91 -25.26
N PHE A 82 -22.09 -6.35 -24.25
CA PHE A 82 -22.50 -6.29 -22.84
C PHE A 82 -22.42 -4.86 -22.29
N VAL A 83 -21.48 -4.05 -22.79
CA VAL A 83 -21.32 -2.65 -22.38
C VAL A 83 -22.46 -1.81 -22.96
N GLU A 84 -22.78 -2.01 -24.25
CA GLU A 84 -23.84 -1.27 -24.95
C GLU A 84 -25.23 -1.50 -24.36
N ASN A 85 -25.54 -2.72 -23.90
CA ASN A 85 -26.86 -3.04 -23.33
C ASN A 85 -27.06 -2.55 -21.89
N LYS A 86 -26.01 -2.07 -21.22
CA LYS A 86 -26.05 -1.71 -19.79
C LYS A 86 -25.93 -0.19 -19.54
N LEU A 87 -25.59 0.58 -20.58
CA LEU A 87 -25.63 2.04 -20.62
C LEU A 87 -26.99 2.53 -21.11
#